data_AF-A0A5P9PS09-F1
#
_entry.id   AF-A0A5P9PS09-F1
#
_cell.length_a   1.000
_cell.length_b   1.000
_cell.length_c   1.000
_cell.angle_alpha   90.00
_cell.angle_beta   90.00
_cell.angle_gamma   90.00
#
_symmetry.space_group_name_H-M   'P 1'
#
loop_
_entity.id
_entity.type
_entity.pdbx_description
1 polymer ?
#
loop_
_entity_poly.entity_id
_entity_poly.type
_entity_poly.pdbx_seq_one_letter_code
_entity_poly.pdbx_strand_id
1 'polypeptide(L)'
;MSTENNNAPQHAGCASAGAVAGLAREVEGLRMALEAVAPLPEQVKRLHDEVAPLPEQVTKLARVVQTLAEHVNPEQETRTSPLSWLNLADGDDVDGPGNAQEVLSELSVWLVRVFLRYPDGAAVLTECWWWHPDVVEELLCLMRSWLASYVDKDATTARAADWHDRYRPGVVKRIKASTANCSLEQHQVGGELHRPGPGVPSGQALAAIAAWWGADRTTAAPEPDEDVIAEARAAEAARRRAGGGRR
;
A
#
# COMPACT_ATOMS: atom_id res chain seq x y z
N MET A 1 -23.56 -67.92 -57.73
CA MET A 1 -23.23 -66.61 -58.34
C MET A 1 -24.53 -66.11 -58.95
N SER A 2 -25.11 -64.97 -58.62
CA SER A 2 -24.74 -63.91 -57.70
C SER A 2 -26.01 -63.16 -57.33
N THR A 3 -25.91 -62.51 -56.18
CA THR A 3 -26.75 -61.51 -55.53
C THR A 3 -27.41 -60.46 -56.43
N GLU A 4 -28.61 -60.06 -55.99
CA GLU A 4 -29.12 -58.68 -55.85
C GLU A 4 -29.14 -57.79 -57.10
N ASN A 5 -30.23 -57.06 -57.35
CA ASN A 5 -30.58 -55.87 -56.57
C ASN A 5 -31.86 -55.19 -57.08
N ASN A 6 -32.37 -54.30 -56.22
CA ASN A 6 -33.03 -53.03 -56.56
C ASN A 6 -34.52 -53.04 -56.98
N ASN A 7 -35.35 -52.07 -56.59
CA ASN A 7 -35.20 -50.89 -55.74
C ASN A 7 -36.62 -50.33 -55.50
N ALA A 8 -36.91 -49.80 -54.32
CA ALA A 8 -38.13 -49.02 -54.06
C ALA A 8 -37.75 -47.54 -53.80
N PRO A 9 -38.51 -46.55 -54.29
CA PRO A 9 -38.11 -45.15 -54.19
C PRO A 9 -38.50 -44.56 -52.81
N GLN A 10 -37.52 -44.28 -51.95
CA GLN A 10 -37.71 -43.68 -50.62
C GLN A 10 -36.95 -42.35 -50.41
N HIS A 11 -36.91 -41.41 -51.38
CA HIS A 11 -35.97 -40.27 -51.26
C HIS A 11 -36.48 -38.84 -51.49
N ALA A 12 -37.76 -38.58 -51.79
CA ALA A 12 -38.23 -37.20 -52.01
C ALA A 12 -38.77 -36.46 -50.76
N GLY A 13 -39.51 -37.14 -49.88
CA GLY A 13 -40.13 -36.50 -48.70
C GLY A 13 -39.21 -36.25 -47.51
N CYS A 14 -38.10 -36.99 -47.42
CA CYS A 14 -37.15 -36.89 -46.30
C CYS A 14 -36.20 -35.68 -46.44
N ALA A 15 -35.88 -35.29 -47.68
CA ALA A 15 -35.01 -34.15 -47.98
C ALA A 15 -35.68 -32.80 -47.64
N SER A 16 -36.98 -32.65 -47.89
CA SER A 16 -37.73 -31.44 -47.51
C SER A 16 -37.95 -31.35 -46.00
N ALA A 17 -38.21 -32.47 -45.33
CA ALA A 17 -38.33 -32.52 -43.87
C ALA A 17 -37.01 -32.15 -43.16
N GLY A 18 -35.87 -32.61 -43.68
CA GLY A 18 -34.55 -32.24 -43.17
C GLY A 18 -34.23 -30.75 -43.30
N ALA A 19 -34.57 -30.13 -44.43
CA ALA A 19 -34.41 -28.69 -44.65
C ALA A 19 -35.30 -27.85 -43.71
N VAL A 20 -36.55 -28.28 -43.50
CA VAL A 20 -37.48 -27.65 -42.54
C VAL A 20 -36.97 -27.79 -41.10
N ALA A 21 -36.41 -28.95 -40.71
CA ALA A 21 -35.82 -29.15 -39.40
C ALA A 21 -34.51 -28.37 -39.19
N GLY A 22 -33.76 -28.10 -40.27
CA GLY A 22 -32.60 -27.19 -40.26
C GLY A 22 -33.03 -25.75 -40.02
N LEU A 23 -34.03 -25.28 -40.77
CA LEU A 23 -34.58 -23.93 -40.62
C LEU A 23 -35.20 -23.73 -39.23
N ALA A 24 -35.89 -24.72 -38.68
CA ALA A 24 -36.44 -24.65 -37.33
C ALA A 24 -35.36 -24.46 -36.26
N ARG A 25 -34.20 -25.10 -36.43
CA ARG A 25 -33.04 -24.91 -35.53
C ARG A 25 -32.40 -23.54 -35.67
N GLU A 26 -32.27 -23.03 -36.89
CA GLU A 26 -31.77 -21.67 -37.14
C GLU A 26 -32.71 -20.60 -36.57
N VAL A 27 -34.03 -20.78 -36.74
CA VAL A 27 -35.05 -19.88 -36.16
C VAL A 27 -35.02 -19.92 -34.64
N GLU A 28 -34.86 -21.09 -34.04
CA GLU A 28 -34.73 -21.20 -32.58
C GLU A 28 -33.41 -20.57 -32.08
N GLY A 29 -32.31 -20.74 -32.82
CA GLY A 29 -31.04 -20.06 -32.53
C GLY A 29 -31.17 -18.53 -32.60
N LEU A 30 -31.86 -18.02 -33.63
CA LEU A 30 -32.19 -16.60 -33.77
C LEU A 30 -33.09 -16.09 -32.65
N ARG A 31 -34.09 -16.87 -32.22
CA ARG A 31 -34.97 -16.52 -31.09
C ARG A 31 -34.17 -16.38 -29.80
N MET A 32 -33.30 -17.35 -29.50
CA MET A 32 -32.41 -17.30 -28.32
C MET A 32 -31.45 -16.11 -28.37
N ALA A 33 -30.86 -15.82 -29.54
CA ALA A 33 -30.00 -14.64 -29.70
C ALA A 33 -30.78 -13.33 -29.51
N LEU A 34 -32.02 -13.25 -30.01
CA LEU A 34 -32.88 -12.07 -29.86
C LEU A 34 -33.30 -11.87 -28.39
N GLU A 35 -33.63 -12.94 -27.68
CA GLU A 35 -33.95 -12.90 -26.24
C GLU A 35 -32.75 -12.45 -25.39
N ALA A 36 -31.53 -12.83 -25.78
CA ALA A 36 -30.31 -12.34 -25.13
C ALA A 36 -30.03 -10.86 -25.38
N VAL A 37 -30.43 -10.32 -26.53
CA VAL A 37 -30.23 -8.91 -26.93
C VAL A 37 -31.36 -8.00 -26.43
N ALA A 38 -32.56 -8.54 -26.22
CA ALA A 38 -33.74 -7.80 -25.77
C ALA A 38 -33.54 -6.91 -24.51
N PRO A 39 -32.77 -7.30 -23.47
CA PRO A 39 -32.57 -6.45 -22.30
C PRO A 39 -31.48 -5.37 -22.47
N LEU A 40 -30.66 -5.43 -23.53
CA LEU A 40 -29.53 -4.50 -23.72
C LEU A 40 -29.94 -3.02 -23.81
N PRO A 41 -31.04 -2.63 -24.49
CA PRO A 41 -31.45 -1.23 -24.54
C PRO A 41 -31.75 -0.65 -23.15
N GLU A 42 -32.40 -1.42 -22.27
CA GLU A 42 -32.67 -1.00 -20.89
C GLU A 42 -31.40 -0.96 -20.04
N GLN A 43 -30.45 -1.87 -20.26
CA GLN A 43 -29.14 -1.83 -19.60
C GLN A 43 -28.32 -0.61 -20.05
N VAL A 44 -28.30 -0.31 -21.36
CA VAL A 44 -27.63 0.87 -21.92
C VAL A 44 -28.28 2.16 -21.40
N LYS A 45 -29.61 2.19 -21.27
CA LYS A 45 -30.31 3.32 -20.68
C LYS A 45 -29.96 3.53 -19.20
N ARG A 46 -29.94 2.47 -18.38
CA ARG A 46 -29.49 2.56 -16.99
C ARG A 46 -28.04 3.04 -16.88
N LEU A 47 -27.16 2.49 -17.69
CA LEU A 47 -25.75 2.91 -17.73
C LEU A 47 -25.63 4.39 -18.14
N HIS A 48 -26.43 4.83 -19.12
CA HIS A 48 -26.48 6.22 -19.52
C HIS A 48 -26.99 7.12 -18.39
N ASP A 49 -28.04 6.72 -17.68
CA ASP A 49 -28.60 7.48 -16.56
C ASP A 49 -27.62 7.56 -15.36
N GLU A 50 -26.79 6.52 -15.15
CA GLU A 50 -25.71 6.53 -14.15
C GLU A 50 -24.50 7.37 -14.57
N VAL A 51 -24.15 7.37 -15.86
CA VAL A 51 -22.97 8.10 -16.38
C VAL A 51 -23.29 9.58 -16.66
N ALA A 52 -24.51 9.91 -17.07
CA ALA A 52 -24.95 11.26 -17.39
C ALA A 52 -24.70 12.30 -16.27
N PRO A 53 -24.88 12.00 -14.96
CA PRO A 53 -24.60 12.95 -13.90
C PRO A 53 -23.11 13.04 -13.50
N LEU A 54 -22.25 12.10 -13.92
CA LEU A 54 -20.84 12.08 -13.53
C LEU A 54 -20.06 13.35 -13.91
N PRO A 55 -20.23 13.96 -15.10
CA PRO A 55 -19.53 15.20 -15.46
C PRO A 55 -19.86 16.37 -14.53
N GLU A 56 -21.13 16.47 -14.11
CA GLU A 56 -21.56 17.50 -13.17
C GLU A 56 -21.01 17.24 -11.77
N GLN A 57 -21.01 15.98 -11.33
CA GLN A 57 -20.39 15.57 -10.06
C GLN A 57 -18.88 15.86 -10.05
N VAL A 58 -18.16 15.55 -11.13
CA VAL A 58 -16.73 15.85 -11.29
C VAL A 58 -16.50 17.36 -11.29
N THR A 59 -17.35 18.14 -11.96
CA THR A 59 -17.25 19.62 -11.96
C THR A 59 -17.51 20.21 -10.57
N LYS A 60 -18.50 19.66 -9.84
CA LYS A 60 -18.81 20.07 -8.47
C LYS A 60 -17.66 19.72 -7.52
N LEU A 61 -17.09 18.52 -7.64
CA LEU A 61 -15.93 18.09 -6.86
C LEU A 61 -14.71 18.97 -7.16
N ALA A 62 -14.45 19.26 -8.44
CA ALA A 62 -13.37 20.15 -8.86
C ALA A 62 -13.53 21.56 -8.28
N ARG A 63 -14.76 22.11 -8.24
CA ARG A 63 -15.03 23.40 -7.59
C ARG A 63 -14.83 23.34 -6.08
N VAL A 64 -15.26 22.27 -5.41
CA VAL A 64 -15.03 22.10 -3.97
C VAL A 64 -13.53 22.02 -3.67
N VAL A 65 -12.77 21.25 -4.46
CA VAL A 65 -11.31 21.17 -4.35
C VAL A 65 -10.66 22.53 -4.62
N GLN A 66 -11.12 23.28 -5.62
CA GLN A 66 -10.63 24.61 -5.91
C GLN A 66 -10.93 25.60 -4.77
N THR A 67 -12.16 25.62 -4.25
CA THR A 67 -12.52 26.44 -3.09
C THR A 67 -11.69 26.05 -1.88
N LEU A 68 -11.52 24.76 -1.60
CA LEU A 68 -10.64 24.31 -0.51
C LEU A 68 -9.19 24.75 -0.73
N ALA A 69 -8.67 24.63 -1.95
CA ALA A 69 -7.32 25.07 -2.30
C ALA A 69 -7.14 26.60 -2.17
N GLU A 70 -8.17 27.39 -2.46
CA GLU A 70 -8.17 28.85 -2.29
C GLU A 70 -8.30 29.27 -0.80
N HIS A 71 -8.98 28.45 0.03
CA HIS A 71 -9.07 28.66 1.48
C HIS A 71 -7.84 28.12 2.23
N VAL A 72 -7.02 27.30 1.59
CA VAL A 72 -5.64 27.05 2.04
C VAL A 72 -4.83 28.30 1.71
N ASN A 73 -4.70 29.16 2.72
CA ASN A 73 -3.98 30.42 2.65
C ASN A 73 -2.55 30.22 2.07
N PRO A 74 -2.21 30.80 0.89
CA PRO A 74 -0.90 30.60 0.27
C PRO A 74 0.26 31.24 1.06
N GLU A 75 -0.03 32.15 2.00
CA GLU A 75 0.97 32.71 2.92
C GLU A 75 1.19 31.84 4.17
N GLN A 76 0.27 30.92 4.45
CA GLN A 76 0.52 29.76 5.30
C GLN A 76 0.91 28.59 4.41
N GLU A 77 2.07 28.71 3.77
CA GLU A 77 3.01 27.59 3.80
C GLU A 77 3.33 27.31 5.28
N THR A 78 2.38 26.77 6.04
CA THR A 78 2.67 25.87 7.14
C THR A 78 3.61 24.88 6.50
N ARG A 79 4.92 25.06 6.72
CA ARG A 79 5.97 24.15 6.23
C ARG A 79 5.39 22.77 6.42
N THR A 80 4.92 22.15 5.35
CA THR A 80 4.12 20.94 5.49
C THR A 80 5.14 19.94 5.95
N SER A 81 5.13 19.65 7.26
CA SER A 81 6.11 18.77 7.85
C SER A 81 6.12 17.53 6.97
N PRO A 82 7.31 17.09 6.50
CA PRO A 82 7.37 15.93 5.64
C PRO A 82 6.62 14.80 6.36
N LEU A 83 5.70 14.16 5.63
CA LEU A 83 4.93 13.03 6.16
C LEU A 83 5.93 12.03 6.74
N SER A 84 5.74 11.69 8.00
CA SER A 84 6.56 10.72 8.72
C SER A 84 5.63 9.65 9.27
N TRP A 85 5.92 8.40 8.93
CA TRP A 85 5.26 7.21 9.47
C TRP A 85 5.33 7.20 10.99
N LEU A 86 6.46 7.67 11.55
CA LEU A 86 6.74 7.72 12.98
C LEU A 86 5.94 8.80 13.73
N ASN A 87 5.24 9.68 13.01
CA ASN A 87 4.41 10.75 13.58
C ASN A 87 2.94 10.64 13.13
N LEU A 88 2.52 9.45 12.66
CA LEU A 88 1.10 9.18 12.46
C LEU A 88 0.40 9.10 13.81
N ALA A 89 -0.73 9.81 13.93
CA ALA A 89 -1.53 9.79 15.16
C ALA A 89 -2.09 8.38 15.42
N ASP A 90 -2.03 7.97 16.68
CA ASP A 90 -2.57 6.72 17.21
C ASP A 90 -3.59 6.98 18.34
N GLY A 91 -4.40 5.97 18.68
CA GLY A 91 -5.41 6.02 19.75
C GLY A 91 -6.86 5.87 19.28
N ASP A 92 -7.77 5.63 20.23
CA ASP A 92 -9.18 5.29 19.97
C ASP A 92 -10.01 6.44 19.37
N ASP A 93 -9.58 7.69 19.58
CA ASP A 93 -10.28 8.91 19.17
C ASP A 93 -9.84 9.44 17.79
N VAL A 94 -8.88 8.78 17.14
CA VAL A 94 -8.32 9.17 15.85
C VAL A 94 -8.39 7.97 14.91
N ASP A 95 -8.70 8.20 13.63
CA ASP A 95 -8.66 7.13 12.62
C ASP A 95 -7.22 6.79 12.21
N GLY A 96 -6.41 6.34 13.18
CA GLY A 96 -5.04 5.88 12.98
C GLY A 96 -4.95 4.74 11.96
N PRO A 97 -5.82 3.70 12.01
CA PRO A 97 -5.82 2.62 11.03
C PRO A 97 -6.11 3.11 9.60
N GLY A 98 -7.07 4.01 9.41
CA GLY A 98 -7.37 4.60 8.09
C GLY A 98 -6.18 5.35 7.52
N ASN A 99 -5.57 6.24 8.31
CA ASN A 99 -4.38 6.99 7.91
C ASN A 99 -3.20 6.07 7.56
N ALA A 100 -2.94 5.05 8.38
CA ALA A 100 -1.87 4.08 8.13
C ALA A 100 -2.12 3.29 6.83
N GLN A 101 -3.37 2.87 6.58
CA GLN A 101 -3.76 2.16 5.37
C GLN A 101 -3.54 3.02 4.12
N GLU A 102 -3.90 4.30 4.16
CA GLU A 102 -3.68 5.23 3.03
C GLU A 102 -2.20 5.35 2.70
N VAL A 103 -1.36 5.60 3.70
CA VAL A 103 0.10 5.73 3.52
C VAL A 103 0.73 4.45 2.97
N LEU A 104 0.40 3.28 3.54
CA LEU A 104 0.93 2.01 3.06
C LEU A 104 0.45 1.67 1.64
N SER A 105 -0.78 2.05 1.29
CA SER A 105 -1.32 1.83 -0.05
C SER A 105 -0.62 2.70 -1.08
N GLU A 106 -0.43 3.99 -0.80
CA GLU A 106 0.31 4.91 -1.67
C GLU A 106 1.75 4.43 -1.85
N LEU A 107 2.42 4.09 -0.75
CA LEU A 107 3.80 3.61 -0.77
C LEU A 107 3.93 2.33 -1.59
N SER A 108 3.01 1.37 -1.44
CA SER A 108 3.00 0.12 -2.21
C SER A 108 2.92 0.36 -3.71
N VAL A 109 2.08 1.30 -4.14
CA VAL A 109 1.96 1.68 -5.56
C VAL A 109 3.27 2.31 -6.06
N TRP A 110 3.89 3.19 -5.28
CA TRP A 110 5.16 3.80 -5.64
C TRP A 110 6.32 2.80 -5.70
N LEU A 111 6.38 1.84 -4.77
CA LEU A 111 7.40 0.80 -4.74
C LEU A 111 7.43 0.03 -6.07
N VAL A 112 6.28 -0.41 -6.57
CA VAL A 112 6.16 -1.11 -7.86
C VAL A 112 6.53 -0.22 -9.04
N ARG A 113 6.15 1.06 -9.00
CA ARG A 113 6.38 2.00 -10.12
C ARG A 113 7.82 2.48 -10.21
N VAL A 114 8.53 2.60 -9.09
CA VAL A 114 9.84 3.26 -9.02
C VAL A 114 10.87 2.37 -8.35
N PHE A 115 10.73 2.07 -7.06
CA PHE A 115 11.79 1.47 -6.26
C PHE A 115 12.19 0.07 -6.75
N LEU A 116 11.23 -0.81 -7.01
CA LEU A 116 11.44 -2.18 -7.45
C LEU A 116 11.90 -2.30 -8.91
N ARG A 117 11.93 -1.19 -9.66
CA ARG A 117 12.53 -1.18 -11.00
C ARG A 117 14.06 -1.13 -10.95
N TYR A 118 14.63 -0.87 -9.78
CA TYR A 118 16.07 -0.95 -9.58
C TYR A 118 16.45 -2.32 -8.99
N PRO A 119 17.38 -3.07 -9.61
CA PRO A 119 17.74 -4.41 -9.16
C PRO A 119 18.24 -4.49 -7.72
N ASP A 120 18.94 -3.46 -7.25
CA ASP A 120 19.43 -3.33 -5.87
C ASP A 120 18.30 -3.12 -4.86
N GLY A 121 17.28 -2.34 -5.21
CA GLY A 121 16.07 -2.17 -4.41
C GLY A 121 15.26 -3.46 -4.31
N ALA A 122 15.03 -4.14 -5.44
CA ALA A 122 14.36 -5.43 -5.47
C ALA A 122 15.10 -6.53 -4.68
N ALA A 123 16.43 -6.46 -4.61
CA ALA A 123 17.24 -7.43 -3.89
C ALA A 123 17.25 -7.28 -2.35
N VAL A 124 16.81 -6.13 -1.82
CA VAL A 124 16.86 -5.86 -0.37
C VAL A 124 15.50 -5.75 0.30
N LEU A 125 14.42 -5.54 -0.47
CA LEU A 125 13.09 -5.45 0.09
C LEU A 125 12.53 -6.84 0.38
N THR A 126 12.43 -7.20 1.66
CA THR A 126 11.86 -8.46 2.13
C THR A 126 10.34 -8.40 2.20
N GLU A 127 9.67 -9.55 2.21
CA GLU A 127 8.21 -9.65 2.30
C GLU A 127 7.66 -9.10 3.63
N CYS A 128 8.50 -9.02 4.66
CA CYS A 128 8.14 -8.48 5.97
C CYS A 128 8.32 -6.97 6.11
N TRP A 129 8.63 -6.22 5.04
CA TRP A 129 9.03 -4.80 5.14
C TRP A 129 8.05 -3.90 5.91
N TRP A 130 6.74 -4.14 5.83
CA TRP A 130 5.73 -3.33 6.54
C TRP A 130 5.62 -3.65 8.05
N TRP A 131 6.26 -4.72 8.53
CA TRP A 131 6.45 -4.97 9.96
C TRP A 131 7.63 -4.19 10.57
N HIS A 132 8.38 -3.46 9.75
CA HIS A 132 9.55 -2.68 10.17
C HIS A 132 9.26 -1.17 10.04
N PRO A 133 8.82 -0.48 11.11
CA PRO A 133 8.47 0.94 11.04
C PRO A 133 9.61 1.85 10.54
N ASP A 134 10.86 1.49 10.85
CA ASP A 134 12.05 2.16 10.35
C ASP A 134 12.21 1.98 8.83
N VAL A 135 11.96 0.78 8.31
CA VAL A 135 11.96 0.52 6.86
C VAL A 135 10.85 1.30 6.17
N VAL A 136 9.65 1.34 6.75
CA VAL A 136 8.53 2.13 6.21
C VAL A 136 8.90 3.62 6.14
N GLU A 137 9.48 4.17 7.21
CA GLU A 137 9.93 5.57 7.26
C GLU A 137 11.00 5.87 6.20
N GLU A 138 11.99 4.99 6.05
CA GLU A 138 13.07 5.13 5.06
C GLU A 138 12.53 5.13 3.62
N LEU A 139 11.59 4.23 3.33
CA LEU A 139 10.93 4.16 2.03
C LEU A 139 10.05 5.38 1.76
N LEU A 140 9.33 5.86 2.77
CA LEU A 140 8.50 7.05 2.68
C LEU A 140 9.36 8.30 2.40
N CYS A 141 10.45 8.48 3.15
CA CYS A 141 11.41 9.55 2.91
C CYS A 141 11.99 9.48 1.49
N LEU A 142 12.34 8.28 1.02
CA LEU A 142 12.84 8.07 -0.34
C LEU A 142 11.79 8.42 -1.40
N MET A 143 10.53 8.04 -1.20
CA MET A 143 9.42 8.39 -2.08
C MET A 143 9.21 9.90 -2.16
N ARG A 144 9.17 10.58 -1.00
CA ARG A 144 9.00 12.04 -0.94
C ARG A 144 10.17 12.77 -1.61
N SER A 145 11.40 12.32 -1.40
CA SER A 145 12.56 12.89 -2.09
C SER A 145 12.54 12.65 -3.61
N TRP A 146 12.00 11.52 -4.07
CA TRP A 146 11.79 11.26 -5.50
C TRP A 146 10.76 12.22 -6.10
N LEU A 147 9.60 12.39 -5.45
CA LEU A 147 8.57 13.35 -5.87
C LEU A 147 9.14 14.77 -5.96
N ALA A 148 9.91 15.18 -4.95
CA ALA A 148 10.57 16.48 -4.94
C ALA A 148 11.66 16.64 -6.02
N SER A 149 12.17 15.54 -6.57
CA SER A 149 13.20 15.54 -7.62
C SER A 149 12.64 15.44 -9.04
N TYR A 150 11.41 14.94 -9.20
CA TYR A 150 10.83 14.60 -10.52
C TYR A 150 9.44 15.18 -10.80
N VAL A 151 8.68 15.55 -9.77
CA VAL A 151 7.26 15.90 -9.89
C VAL A 151 6.97 17.32 -9.40
N ASP A 152 7.59 17.72 -8.29
CA ASP A 152 7.34 19.04 -7.69
C ASP A 152 7.74 20.19 -8.64
N LYS A 153 7.09 21.35 -8.47
CA LYS A 153 7.36 22.56 -9.28
C LYS A 153 8.83 23.01 -9.27
N ASP A 154 9.55 22.69 -8.19
CA ASP A 154 10.96 23.05 -7.98
C ASP A 154 11.90 21.83 -8.20
N ALA A 155 11.46 20.85 -9.00
CA ALA A 155 12.27 19.70 -9.41
C ALA A 155 13.43 20.14 -10.31
N THR A 156 14.61 19.53 -10.11
CA THR A 156 15.81 19.84 -10.90
C THR A 156 16.59 18.57 -11.22
N THR A 157 17.36 18.62 -12.31
CA THR A 157 18.27 17.54 -12.69
C THR A 157 19.33 17.24 -11.63
N ALA A 158 19.76 18.26 -10.86
CA ALA A 158 20.67 18.09 -9.74
C ALA A 158 20.05 17.25 -8.61
N ARG A 159 18.79 17.52 -8.23
CA ARG A 159 18.07 16.73 -7.21
C ARG A 159 17.86 15.29 -7.66
N ALA A 160 17.52 15.10 -8.93
CA ALA A 160 17.44 13.77 -9.52
C ALA A 160 18.79 13.03 -9.48
N ALA A 161 19.90 13.71 -9.80
CA ALA A 161 21.23 13.12 -9.71
C ALA A 161 21.61 12.74 -8.26
N ASP A 162 21.35 13.61 -7.29
CA ASP A 162 21.57 13.33 -5.85
C ASP A 162 20.71 12.15 -5.38
N TRP A 163 19.49 12.01 -5.87
CA TRP A 163 18.63 10.88 -5.54
C TRP A 163 19.23 9.55 -5.98
N HIS A 164 19.79 9.50 -7.20
CA HIS A 164 20.45 8.29 -7.73
C HIS A 164 21.76 7.97 -7.04
N ASP A 165 22.56 8.98 -6.72
CA ASP A 165 23.91 8.85 -6.19
C ASP A 165 23.91 8.59 -4.66
N ARG A 166 23.03 9.27 -3.92
CA ARG A 166 23.10 9.33 -2.45
C ARG A 166 21.88 8.72 -1.77
N TYR A 167 20.69 9.20 -2.10
CA TYR A 167 19.50 8.90 -1.31
C TYR A 167 19.05 7.44 -1.49
N ARG A 168 18.84 6.99 -2.72
CA ARG A 168 18.44 5.61 -3.00
C ARG A 168 19.48 4.59 -2.51
N PRO A 169 20.79 4.72 -2.84
CA PRO A 169 21.79 3.77 -2.33
C PRO A 169 21.90 3.76 -0.80
N GLY A 170 21.75 4.93 -0.16
CA GLY A 170 21.75 5.05 1.30
C GLY A 170 20.59 4.32 1.95
N VAL A 171 19.38 4.45 1.40
CA VAL A 171 18.18 3.76 1.87
C VAL A 171 18.31 2.25 1.67
N VAL A 172 18.75 1.80 0.49
CA VAL A 172 19.01 0.37 0.21
C VAL A 172 19.95 -0.25 1.25
N LYS A 173 21.02 0.47 1.62
CA LYS A 173 21.97 0.01 2.65
C LYS A 173 21.30 -0.13 4.03
N ARG A 174 20.44 0.82 4.42
CA ARG A 174 19.77 0.80 5.73
C ARG A 174 18.68 -0.27 5.80
N ILE A 175 17.88 -0.43 4.75
CA ILE A 175 16.88 -1.51 4.64
C ILE A 175 17.58 -2.86 4.79
N LYS A 176 18.64 -3.10 4.00
CA LYS A 176 19.41 -4.33 4.08
C LYS A 176 19.92 -4.62 5.49
N ALA A 177 20.35 -3.61 6.22
CA ALA A 177 20.84 -3.78 7.59
C ALA A 177 19.71 -4.09 8.58
N SER A 178 18.52 -3.49 8.40
CA SER A 178 17.36 -3.69 9.28
C SER A 178 16.71 -5.07 9.07
N THR A 179 16.68 -5.56 7.83
CA THR A 179 15.93 -6.77 7.46
C THR A 179 16.80 -8.00 7.19
N ALA A 180 18.14 -7.90 7.27
CA ALA A 180 19.10 -8.94 6.85
C ALA A 180 18.80 -10.38 7.31
N ASN A 181 18.17 -10.53 8.48
CA ASN A 181 17.89 -11.82 9.10
C ASN A 181 16.43 -11.96 9.53
N CYS A 182 15.54 -11.13 8.97
CA CYS A 182 14.12 -11.16 9.30
C CYS A 182 13.34 -12.03 8.31
N SER A 183 12.26 -12.65 8.80
CA SER A 183 11.29 -13.39 7.98
C SER A 183 9.88 -13.20 8.54
N LEU A 184 8.86 -13.50 7.74
CA LEU A 184 7.45 -13.37 8.18
C LEU A 184 7.15 -14.23 9.41
N GLU A 185 7.78 -15.40 9.54
CA GLU A 185 7.61 -16.32 10.67
C GLU A 185 8.06 -15.69 11.99
N GLN A 186 9.05 -14.80 11.97
CA GLN A 186 9.52 -14.13 13.18
C GLN A 186 8.48 -13.17 13.78
N HIS A 187 7.50 -12.73 12.97
CA HIS A 187 6.42 -11.83 13.40
C HIS A 187 5.14 -12.55 13.84
N GLN A 188 5.06 -13.87 13.67
CA GLN A 188 3.92 -14.66 14.12
C GLN A 188 3.85 -14.74 15.64
N VAL A 189 2.66 -15.00 16.20
CA VAL A 189 2.49 -15.22 17.65
C VAL A 189 3.45 -16.30 18.13
N GLY A 190 4.32 -15.98 19.08
CA GLY A 190 5.37 -16.87 19.60
C GLY A 190 6.71 -16.81 18.84
N GLY A 191 6.77 -16.10 17.71
CA GLY A 191 8.00 -15.77 17.01
C GLY A 191 8.86 -14.76 17.78
N GLU A 192 10.17 -14.74 17.49
CA GLU A 192 11.13 -13.93 18.26
C GLU A 192 10.89 -12.42 18.16
N LEU A 193 10.28 -11.94 17.07
CA LEU A 193 9.99 -10.53 16.81
C LEU A 193 8.50 -10.16 17.01
N HIS A 194 7.67 -11.09 17.47
CA HIS A 194 6.30 -10.80 17.87
C HIS A 194 6.28 -10.19 19.28
N ARG A 195 6.60 -8.89 19.35
CA ARG A 195 6.74 -8.15 20.60
C ARG A 195 6.04 -6.80 20.51
N PRO A 196 5.54 -6.26 21.64
CA PRO A 196 5.11 -4.87 21.69
C PRO A 196 6.30 -3.94 21.40
N GLY A 197 5.97 -2.72 20.95
CA GLY A 197 6.96 -1.68 20.73
C GLY A 197 7.78 -1.39 21.99
N PRO A 198 9.04 -0.95 21.83
CA PRO A 198 9.86 -0.56 22.98
C PRO A 198 9.20 0.60 23.72
N GLY A 199 9.02 0.45 25.03
CA GLY A 199 8.59 1.55 25.90
C GLY A 199 9.78 2.42 26.30
N VAL A 200 9.54 3.72 26.42
CA VAL A 200 10.47 4.62 27.12
C VAL A 200 10.32 4.35 28.62
N PRO A 201 11.39 4.00 29.36
CA PRO A 201 11.34 3.95 30.81
C PRO A 201 10.89 5.32 31.32
N SER A 202 9.73 5.40 31.95
CA SER A 202 9.11 6.68 32.30
C SER A 202 8.83 6.73 33.79
N GLY A 203 9.52 7.63 34.46
CA GLY A 203 9.41 7.88 35.90
C GLY A 203 9.82 9.32 36.22
N GLN A 204 9.71 9.68 37.50
CA GLN A 204 10.04 11.01 38.06
C GLN A 204 11.48 11.48 37.71
N ALA A 205 12.36 10.55 37.34
CA ALA A 205 13.70 10.81 36.83
C ALA A 205 13.78 11.80 35.65
N LEU A 206 12.79 11.87 34.74
CA LEU A 206 12.82 12.81 33.61
C LEU A 206 12.85 14.27 34.07
N ALA A 207 12.05 14.61 35.09
CA ALA A 207 12.00 15.97 35.62
C ALA A 207 13.30 16.35 36.33
N ALA A 208 13.87 15.44 37.13
CA ALA A 208 15.14 15.65 37.83
C ALA A 208 16.32 15.82 36.86
N ILE A 209 16.41 14.97 35.83
CA ILE A 209 17.43 15.07 34.79
C ILE A 209 17.26 16.34 33.95
N ALA A 210 16.03 16.72 33.60
CA ALA A 210 15.76 17.96 32.88
C ALA A 210 16.17 19.19 33.69
N ALA A 211 15.88 19.23 34.98
CA ALA A 211 16.31 20.30 35.88
C ALA A 211 17.85 20.39 35.96
N TRP A 212 18.53 19.26 36.14
CA TRP A 212 19.98 19.20 36.17
C TRP A 212 20.61 19.67 34.85
N TRP A 213 20.09 19.25 33.69
CA TRP A 213 20.54 19.77 32.39
C TRP A 213 20.32 21.28 32.26
N GLY A 214 19.18 21.78 32.73
CA GLY A 214 18.80 23.19 32.61
C GLY A 214 19.63 24.13 33.48
N ALA A 215 19.99 23.70 34.69
CA ALA A 215 20.57 24.59 35.69
C ALA A 215 21.94 24.15 36.24
N ASP A 216 22.18 22.84 36.41
CA ASP A 216 23.27 22.33 37.26
C ASP A 216 24.23 21.37 36.56
N ARG A 217 24.27 21.37 35.21
CA ARG A 217 24.95 20.36 34.37
C ARG A 217 26.46 20.17 34.61
N THR A 218 27.10 21.08 35.33
CA THR A 218 28.52 20.98 35.70
C THR A 218 28.75 20.27 37.04
N THR A 219 27.68 19.99 37.78
CA THR A 219 27.71 19.21 39.02
C THR A 219 27.45 17.72 38.75
N ALA A 220 27.53 16.88 39.78
CA ALA A 220 27.16 15.47 39.63
C ALA A 220 25.68 15.33 39.27
N ALA A 221 25.37 14.48 38.28
CA ALA A 221 24.00 14.19 37.91
C ALA A 221 23.26 13.47 39.05
N PRO A 222 21.94 13.68 39.19
CA PRO A 222 21.14 12.94 40.16
C PRO A 222 21.22 11.42 39.87
N GLU A 223 21.24 10.62 40.94
CA GLU A 223 21.24 9.16 40.81
C GLU A 223 19.92 8.66 40.21
N PRO A 224 19.93 7.60 39.38
CA PRO A 224 18.70 7.02 38.86
C PRO A 224 17.87 6.37 39.97
N ASP A 225 16.56 6.60 39.96
CA ASP A 225 15.62 5.95 40.88
C ASP A 225 15.66 4.42 40.75
N GLU A 226 15.43 3.70 41.85
CA GLU A 226 15.46 2.23 41.87
C GLU A 226 14.49 1.61 40.85
N ASP A 227 13.32 2.21 40.66
CA ASP A 227 12.32 1.79 39.68
C ASP A 227 12.86 1.90 38.25
N VAL A 228 13.54 3.00 37.92
CA VAL A 228 14.17 3.20 36.61
C VAL A 228 15.27 2.17 36.36
N ILE A 229 16.05 1.85 37.40
CA ILE A 229 17.08 0.80 37.32
C ILE A 229 16.43 -0.58 37.10
N ALA A 230 15.33 -0.87 37.80
CA ALA A 230 14.61 -2.14 37.65
C ALA A 230 14.00 -2.29 36.25
N GLU A 231 13.36 -1.25 35.72
CA GLU A 231 12.82 -1.20 34.35
C GLU A 231 13.92 -1.39 33.30
N ALA A 232 15.04 -0.68 33.45
CA ALA A 232 16.18 -0.78 32.53
C ALA A 232 16.75 -2.21 32.49
N ARG A 233 16.88 -2.86 33.66
CA ARG A 233 17.33 -4.26 33.76
C ARG A 233 16.34 -5.23 33.11
N ALA A 234 15.03 -5.03 33.31
CA ALA A 234 14.00 -5.84 32.67
C ALA A 234 14.04 -5.72 31.14
N ALA A 235 14.19 -4.49 30.62
CA ALA A 235 14.33 -4.22 29.19
C ALA A 235 15.61 -4.83 28.61
N GLU A 236 16.74 -4.78 29.32
CA GLU A 236 17.98 -5.43 28.91
C GLU A 236 17.85 -6.96 28.87
N ALA A 237 17.24 -7.57 29.89
CA ALA A 237 16.98 -9.01 29.90
C ALA A 237 16.10 -9.44 28.71
N ALA A 238 15.09 -8.65 28.37
CA ALA A 238 14.24 -8.89 27.19
C ALA A 238 15.03 -8.82 25.87
N ARG A 239 15.97 -7.86 25.74
CA ARG A 239 16.86 -7.74 24.57
C ARG A 239 17.84 -8.92 24.46
N ARG A 240 18.43 -9.37 25.57
CA ARG A 240 19.34 -10.53 25.58
C ARG A 240 18.64 -11.83 25.19
N ARG A 241 17.39 -12.03 25.63
CA ARG A 241 16.55 -13.15 25.16
C ARG A 241 16.26 -13.08 23.66
N ALA A 242 16.21 -11.89 23.06
CA ALA A 242 16.07 -11.68 21.61
C ALA A 242 17.36 -11.94 20.82
N GLY A 243 18.51 -11.52 21.37
CA GLY A 243 19.80 -11.61 20.66
C GLY A 243 20.52 -12.96 20.80
N GLY A 244 19.96 -13.88 21.60
CA GLY A 244 20.59 -15.15 21.99
C GLY A 244 20.53 -16.27 20.93
N GLY A 245 19.76 -16.10 19.85
CA GLY A 245 19.63 -17.07 18.75
C GLY A 245 20.74 -17.00 17.70
N ARG A 246 21.99 -16.66 18.08
CA ARG A 246 23.14 -16.69 17.15
C ARG A 246 24.05 -17.89 17.44
N ARG A 247 23.84 -18.97 16.69
CA ARG A 247 24.87 -19.92 16.26
C ARG A 247 24.63 -20.33 14.83
#